data_AF-A0A934Y1Y2-F1
#
_entry.id   AF-A0A934Y1Y2-F1
#
_cell.length_a   1.000
_cell.length_b   1.000
_cell.length_c   1.000
_cell.angle_alpha   90.00
_cell.angle_beta   90.00
_cell.angle_gamma   90.00
#
_symmetry.space_group_name_H-M   'P 1'
#
loop_
_entity.id
_entity.type
_entity.pdbx_description
1 polymer ?
#
loop_
_entity_poly.entity_id
_entity_poly.type
_entity_poly.pdbx_seq_one_letter_code
_entity_poly.pdbx_strand_id
1 'polypeptide(L)'
;MGVLAPAEFVRRGTAADLSWAKPLPVTTILGLGLEWQHLPWREALTSDLLVVPDGLRCFSNFALIALRRLLGRTVLTWGHGRNLQPSLLSRTLASLRLSLLRLAHGHLVYTTQCLGTMLAAGVPRQHIAITENAPSLCGAEGPARNTPKSWRFAPTTD
;
A
#
# COMPACT_ATOMS: atom_id res chain seq x y z
N MET A 1 -7.83 -27.62 -28.10
CA MET A 1 -8.04 -26.83 -26.87
C MET A 1 -6.85 -25.90 -26.71
N GLY A 2 -7.02 -24.60 -26.98
CA GLY A 2 -5.95 -23.61 -26.83
C GLY A 2 -5.88 -23.15 -25.38
N VAL A 3 -4.71 -23.30 -24.75
CA VAL A 3 -4.41 -22.67 -23.46
C VAL A 3 -4.29 -21.17 -23.73
N LEU A 4 -5.27 -20.38 -23.27
CA LEU A 4 -5.15 -18.93 -23.24
C LEU A 4 -3.95 -18.60 -22.34
N ALA A 5 -2.94 -17.95 -22.91
CA ALA A 5 -1.85 -17.37 -22.15
C ALA A 5 -2.45 -16.44 -21.07
N PRO A 6 -1.94 -16.47 -19.83
CA PRO A 6 -2.42 -15.56 -18.78
C PRO A 6 -2.27 -14.13 -19.28
N ALA A 7 -3.36 -13.35 -19.20
CA ALA A 7 -3.36 -11.95 -19.57
C ALA A 7 -2.20 -11.26 -18.83
N GLU A 8 -1.22 -10.78 -19.58
CA GLU A 8 -0.07 -10.09 -19.04
C GLU A 8 -0.59 -8.78 -18.43
N PHE A 9 -0.61 -8.72 -17.09
CA PHE A 9 -1.05 -7.54 -16.38
C PHE A 9 0.03 -6.46 -16.52
N VAL A 10 -0.01 -5.72 -17.63
CA VAL A 10 0.81 -4.51 -17.82
C VAL A 10 0.18 -3.39 -17.01
N ARG A 11 0.65 -3.22 -15.78
CA ARG A 11 0.23 -2.15 -14.87
C ARG A 11 0.56 -0.79 -15.52
N ARG A 12 -0.45 0.08 -15.71
CA ARG A 12 -0.22 1.46 -16.18
C ARG A 12 0.75 2.19 -15.25
N GLY A 13 1.83 2.74 -15.80
CA GLY A 13 2.78 3.62 -15.09
C GLY A 13 4.16 3.02 -14.81
N THR A 14 4.37 1.73 -15.07
CA THR A 14 5.66 1.03 -14.92
C THR A 14 6.27 0.68 -16.27
N ALA A 15 6.34 1.66 -17.19
CA ALA A 15 7.08 1.47 -18.44
C ALA A 15 8.61 1.59 -18.25
N ALA A 16 9.08 1.92 -17.05
CA ALA A 16 10.50 2.00 -16.72
C ALA A 16 10.97 0.70 -16.06
N ASP A 17 11.96 0.06 -16.66
CA ASP A 17 12.78 -0.95 -16.01
C ASP A 17 13.51 -0.30 -14.83
N LEU A 18 13.11 -0.64 -13.62
CA LEU A 18 13.71 -0.10 -12.40
C LEU A 18 14.77 -1.09 -11.94
N SER A 19 16.05 -0.74 -12.10
CA SER A 19 17.19 -1.62 -11.78
C SER A 19 17.25 -2.10 -10.32
N TRP A 20 16.54 -1.42 -9.42
CA TRP A 20 16.42 -1.78 -8.00
C TRP A 20 15.17 -2.62 -7.69
N ALA A 21 14.23 -2.74 -8.62
CA ALA A 21 12.99 -3.49 -8.41
C ALA A 21 13.15 -4.95 -8.85
N LYS A 22 12.51 -5.85 -8.11
CA LYS A 22 12.44 -7.28 -8.47
C LYS A 22 11.00 -7.61 -8.83
N PRO A 23 10.72 -8.17 -10.01
CA PRO A 23 9.39 -8.66 -10.32
C PRO A 23 9.05 -9.82 -9.38
N LEU A 24 7.83 -9.80 -8.84
CA LEU A 24 7.31 -10.88 -8.00
C LEU A 24 6.17 -11.60 -8.72
N PRO A 25 6.16 -12.95 -8.75
CA PRO A 25 5.05 -13.70 -9.29
C PRO A 25 3.74 -13.38 -8.56
N VAL A 26 2.64 -13.34 -9.30
CA VAL A 26 1.30 -13.10 -8.76
C VAL A 26 0.39 -14.24 -9.16
N THR A 27 -0.34 -14.79 -8.19
CA THR A 27 -1.39 -15.79 -8.43
C THR A 27 -2.75 -15.15 -8.19
N THR A 28 -3.64 -15.24 -9.18
CA THR A 28 -5.04 -14.83 -8.99
C THR A 28 -5.79 -15.92 -8.23
N ILE A 29 -6.41 -15.54 -7.11
CA ILE A 29 -7.16 -16.46 -6.25
C ILE A 29 -8.59 -16.60 -6.78
N LEU A 30 -8.96 -17.84 -7.13
CA LEU A 30 -10.34 -18.31 -7.34
C LEU A 30 -11.17 -17.52 -8.38
N GLY A 31 -10.53 -16.83 -9.33
CA GLY A 31 -11.23 -16.02 -10.34
C GLY A 31 -11.96 -14.80 -9.78
N LEU A 32 -11.81 -14.50 -8.48
CA LEU A 32 -12.51 -13.40 -7.78
C LEU A 32 -11.83 -12.04 -7.97
N GLY A 33 -10.79 -11.97 -8.81
CA GLY A 33 -9.98 -10.76 -9.00
C GLY A 33 -9.13 -10.38 -7.79
N LEU A 34 -8.94 -11.33 -6.86
CA LEU A 34 -8.00 -11.26 -5.75
C LEU A 34 -6.64 -11.81 -6.18
N GLU A 35 -5.58 -11.25 -5.64
CA GLU A 35 -4.19 -11.50 -6.02
C GLU A 35 -3.38 -11.91 -4.79
N TRP A 36 -2.52 -12.90 -4.98
CA TRP A 36 -1.51 -13.31 -4.02
C TRP A 36 -0.13 -13.12 -4.63
N GLN A 37 0.66 -12.20 -4.07
CA GLN A 37 2.03 -12.00 -4.49
C GLN A 37 2.94 -12.97 -3.74
N HIS A 38 3.84 -13.63 -4.47
CA HIS A 38 4.86 -14.52 -3.91
C HIS A 38 6.01 -13.69 -3.34
N LEU A 39 5.80 -13.22 -2.12
CA LEU A 39 6.74 -12.33 -1.43
C LEU A 39 7.96 -13.08 -0.88
N PRO A 40 9.13 -12.43 -0.81
CA PRO A 40 10.25 -12.92 -0.03
C PRO A 40 9.96 -12.75 1.47
N TRP A 41 9.11 -13.63 2.02
CA TRP A 41 8.53 -13.50 3.38
C TRP A 41 9.55 -13.22 4.47
N ARG A 42 10.70 -13.90 4.44
CA ARG A 42 11.75 -13.68 5.44
C ARG A 42 12.22 -12.22 5.43
N GLU A 43 12.63 -11.71 4.27
CA GLU A 43 13.10 -10.33 4.12
C GLU A 43 12.01 -9.31 4.47
N ALA A 44 10.79 -9.53 3.97
CA ALA A 44 9.66 -8.66 4.22
C ALA A 44 9.23 -8.61 5.70
N LEU A 45 9.46 -9.67 6.47
CA LEU A 45 9.15 -9.72 7.90
C LEU A 45 10.31 -9.24 8.78
N THR A 46 11.56 -9.38 8.33
CA THR A 46 12.75 -8.99 9.11
C THR A 46 13.25 -7.57 8.84
N SER A 47 12.79 -6.91 7.77
CA SER A 47 13.21 -5.52 7.49
C SER A 47 12.82 -4.56 8.63
N ASP A 48 13.58 -3.48 8.81
CA ASP A 48 13.29 -2.49 9.86
C ASP A 48 11.98 -1.74 9.59
N LEU A 49 11.71 -1.47 8.31
CA LEU A 49 10.52 -0.79 7.81
C LEU A 49 9.98 -1.56 6.61
N LEU A 50 8.67 -1.71 6.54
CA LEU A 50 7.99 -2.20 5.34
C LEU A 50 6.96 -1.16 4.90
N VAL A 51 7.01 -0.79 3.62
CA VAL A 51 5.99 0.05 2.97
C VAL A 51 5.20 -0.81 2.01
N VAL A 52 3.89 -0.87 2.20
CA VAL A 52 3.00 -1.75 1.44
C VAL A 52 1.98 -0.90 0.68
N PRO A 53 1.75 -1.14 -0.62
CA PRO A 53 0.72 -0.42 -1.34
C PRO A 53 -0.68 -0.79 -0.81
N ASP A 54 -1.53 0.23 -0.64
CA ASP A 54 -2.92 0.12 -0.20
C ASP A 54 -3.83 -0.34 -1.36
N GLY A 55 -3.56 -1.56 -1.84
CA GLY A 55 -4.27 -2.23 -2.91
C GLY A 55 -5.18 -3.33 -2.38
N LEU A 56 -6.50 -3.15 -2.50
CA LEU A 56 -7.49 -4.08 -1.96
C LEU A 56 -7.47 -5.49 -2.57
N ARG A 57 -6.91 -5.63 -3.77
CA ARG A 57 -6.85 -6.90 -4.50
C ARG A 57 -5.72 -7.80 -3.99
N CYS A 58 -4.66 -7.23 -3.43
CA CYS A 58 -3.46 -7.98 -3.04
C CYS A 58 -3.59 -8.50 -1.61
N PHE A 59 -4.01 -9.77 -1.46
CA PHE A 59 -4.29 -10.37 -0.16
C PHE A 59 -3.01 -10.60 0.66
N SER A 60 -1.88 -10.83 0.00
CA SER A 60 -0.57 -10.98 0.64
C SER A 60 -0.13 -9.71 1.40
N ASN A 61 -0.58 -8.53 0.98
CA ASN A 61 -0.34 -7.27 1.70
C ASN A 61 -1.01 -7.27 3.07
N PHE A 62 -2.19 -7.86 3.18
CA PHE A 62 -2.93 -7.94 4.43
C PHE A 62 -2.25 -8.88 5.43
N ALA A 63 -1.81 -10.03 4.94
CA ALA A 63 -1.03 -10.97 5.73
C ALA A 63 0.27 -10.32 6.24
N LEU A 64 0.99 -9.57 5.39
CA LEU A 64 2.19 -8.83 5.81
C LEU A 64 1.92 -7.81 6.92
N ILE A 65 0.89 -6.98 6.77
CA ILE A 65 0.54 -5.95 7.76
C ILE A 65 0.22 -6.61 9.11
N ALA A 66 -0.63 -7.64 9.10
CA ALA A 66 -1.02 -8.36 10.30
C ALA A 66 0.18 -9.05 10.97
N LEU A 67 0.99 -9.80 10.21
CA LEU A 67 2.16 -10.50 10.74
C LEU A 67 3.21 -9.53 11.29
N ARG A 68 3.49 -8.42 10.60
CA ARG A 68 4.45 -7.43 11.11
C ARG A 68 3.94 -6.76 12.37
N ARG A 69 2.64 -6.46 12.45
CA ARG A 69 2.04 -5.93 13.68
C ARG A 69 2.21 -6.91 14.84
N LEU A 70 1.94 -8.20 14.63
CA LEU A 70 2.16 -9.24 15.64
C LEU A 70 3.63 -9.38 16.07
N LEU A 71 4.57 -9.14 15.15
CA LEU A 71 6.01 -9.16 15.43
C LEU A 71 6.53 -7.84 16.04
N GLY A 72 5.67 -6.85 16.30
CA GLY A 72 6.08 -5.52 16.78
C GLY A 72 6.95 -4.76 15.79
N ARG A 73 6.85 -5.06 14.49
CA ARG A 73 7.67 -4.46 13.43
C ARG A 73 6.91 -3.38 12.68
N THR A 74 7.59 -2.27 12.40
CA THR A 74 7.00 -1.11 11.73
C THR A 74 6.51 -1.47 10.33
N VAL A 75 5.28 -1.12 10.03
CA VAL A 75 4.68 -1.27 8.70
C VAL A 75 3.86 -0.04 8.38
N LEU A 76 4.07 0.51 7.19
CA LEU A 76 3.35 1.65 6.64
C LEU A 76 2.57 1.23 5.41
N THR A 77 1.41 1.82 5.20
CA THR A 77 0.67 1.66 3.94
C THR A 77 0.85 2.87 3.04
N TRP A 78 0.86 2.69 1.73
CA TRP A 78 0.97 3.78 0.76
C TRP A 78 -0.14 3.72 -0.27
N GLY A 79 -0.93 4.79 -0.41
CA GLY A 79 -1.95 4.86 -1.44
C GLY A 79 -3.08 5.85 -1.17
N HIS A 80 -4.16 5.71 -1.93
CA HIS A 80 -5.25 6.68 -1.97
C HIS A 80 -6.31 6.52 -0.87
N GLY A 81 -6.23 5.54 0.02
CA GLY A 81 -7.19 5.35 1.12
C GLY A 81 -8.63 4.99 0.70
N ARG A 82 -9.00 5.11 -0.59
CA ARG A 82 -10.34 4.80 -1.11
C ARG A 82 -10.27 4.10 -2.47
N ASN A 83 -11.07 3.03 -2.63
CA ASN A 83 -11.34 2.44 -3.93
C ASN A 83 -12.56 3.18 -4.51
N LEU A 84 -12.41 3.81 -5.68
CA LEU A 84 -13.51 4.54 -6.34
C LEU A 84 -14.42 3.63 -7.17
N GLN A 85 -14.21 2.31 -7.16
CA GLN A 85 -15.02 1.34 -7.90
C GLN A 85 -15.92 0.54 -6.95
N PRO A 86 -17.25 0.78 -6.97
CA PRO A 86 -18.20 0.04 -6.16
C PRO A 86 -18.49 -1.33 -6.77
N SER A 87 -18.24 -2.40 -6.01
CA SER A 87 -18.76 -3.76 -6.26
C SER A 87 -19.29 -4.37 -4.96
N LEU A 88 -20.12 -5.42 -4.99
CA LEU A 88 -20.60 -6.05 -3.75
C LEU A 88 -19.44 -6.60 -2.88
N LEU A 89 -18.42 -7.19 -3.52
CA LEU A 89 -17.14 -7.55 -2.89
C LEU A 89 -16.42 -6.33 -2.28
N SER A 90 -16.62 -5.12 -2.81
CA SER A 90 -16.00 -3.91 -2.28
C SER A 90 -16.48 -3.54 -0.88
N ARG A 91 -17.70 -3.93 -0.44
CA ARG A 91 -18.20 -3.58 0.90
C ARG A 91 -17.51 -4.41 1.98
N THR A 92 -17.45 -5.72 1.82
CA THR A 92 -16.75 -6.61 2.78
C THR A 92 -15.25 -6.35 2.79
N LEU A 93 -14.65 -6.15 1.61
CA LEU A 93 -13.24 -5.77 1.50
C LEU A 93 -12.98 -4.35 2.04
N ALA A 94 -13.95 -3.43 1.99
CA ALA A 94 -13.83 -2.11 2.61
C ALA A 94 -13.77 -2.20 4.14
N SER A 95 -14.62 -3.01 4.76
CA SER A 95 -14.53 -3.26 6.21
C SER A 95 -13.19 -3.90 6.59
N LEU A 96 -12.76 -4.91 5.83
CA LEU A 96 -11.44 -5.53 6.02
C LEU A 96 -10.32 -4.49 5.91
N ARG A 97 -10.37 -3.64 4.88
CA ARG A 97 -9.42 -2.52 4.70
C ARG A 97 -9.36 -1.62 5.90
N LEU A 98 -10.51 -1.20 6.44
CA LEU A 98 -10.55 -0.31 7.60
C LEU A 98 -9.86 -0.96 8.80
N SER A 99 -10.09 -2.25 9.03
CA SER A 99 -9.37 -3.00 10.06
C SER A 99 -7.86 -3.00 9.82
N LEU A 100 -7.42 -3.17 8.58
CA LEU A 100 -6.00 -3.18 8.23
C LEU A 100 -5.33 -1.81 8.33
N LEU A 101 -6.06 -0.75 7.98
CA LEU A 101 -5.57 0.60 8.16
C LEU A 101 -5.29 0.85 9.65
N ARG A 102 -6.12 0.32 10.55
CA ARG A 102 -5.89 0.43 11.99
C ARG A 102 -4.69 -0.39 12.48
N LEU A 103 -4.30 -1.46 11.78
CA LEU A 103 -3.15 -2.30 12.14
C LEU A 103 -1.81 -1.73 11.68
N ALA A 104 -1.80 -0.85 10.67
CA ALA A 104 -0.58 -0.21 10.22
C ALA A 104 -0.11 0.85 11.22
N HIS A 105 1.21 1.05 11.31
CA HIS A 105 1.79 2.07 12.18
C HIS A 105 1.63 3.48 11.60
N GLY A 106 1.40 3.57 10.29
CA GLY A 106 1.14 4.83 9.61
C GLY A 106 0.81 4.68 8.14
N HIS A 107 0.44 5.81 7.53
CA HIS A 107 -0.12 5.88 6.19
C HIS A 107 0.51 7.02 5.42
N LEU A 108 0.97 6.71 4.21
CA LEU A 108 1.45 7.65 3.22
C LEU A 108 0.32 7.86 2.20
N VAL A 109 -0.23 9.07 2.13
CA VAL A 109 -1.36 9.39 1.26
C VAL A 109 -1.03 10.54 0.31
N TYR A 110 -1.59 10.53 -0.89
CA TYR A 110 -1.19 11.51 -1.92
C TYR A 110 -1.90 12.85 -1.86
N THR A 111 -3.08 12.92 -1.25
CA THR A 111 -3.91 14.13 -1.28
C THR A 111 -4.55 14.43 0.07
N THR A 112 -4.93 15.69 0.26
CA THR A 112 -5.74 16.15 1.39
C THR A 112 -7.13 15.48 1.41
N GLN A 113 -7.67 15.10 0.25
CA GLN A 113 -8.91 14.33 0.17
C GLN A 113 -8.75 12.91 0.76
N CYS A 114 -7.61 12.26 0.50
CA CYS A 114 -7.29 10.98 1.13
C CYS A 114 -7.16 11.14 2.65
N LEU A 115 -6.52 12.21 3.12
CA LEU A 115 -6.44 12.53 4.55
C LEU A 115 -7.85 12.62 5.17
N GLY A 116 -8.77 13.38 4.58
CA GLY A 116 -10.14 13.48 5.09
C GLY A 116 -10.85 12.13 5.20
N THR A 117 -10.64 11.25 4.22
CA THR A 117 -11.18 9.87 4.24
C THR A 117 -10.59 9.04 5.38
N MET A 118 -9.28 9.14 5.62
CA MET A 118 -8.60 8.41 6.68
C MET A 118 -8.99 8.91 8.08
N LEU A 119 -9.15 10.21 8.25
CA LEU A 119 -9.66 10.79 9.50
C LEU A 119 -11.09 10.34 9.77
N ALA A 120 -11.96 10.33 8.76
CA ALA A 120 -13.33 9.82 8.88
C ALA A 120 -13.38 8.31 9.20
N ALA A 121 -12.36 7.55 8.81
CA ALA A 121 -12.19 6.13 9.17
C ALA A 121 -11.71 5.92 10.62
N GLY A 122 -11.38 6.98 11.34
CA GLY A 122 -10.89 6.96 12.72
C GLY A 122 -9.38 6.74 12.83
N VAL A 123 -8.63 6.94 11.74
CA VAL A 123 -7.15 6.89 11.81
C VAL A 123 -6.63 8.19 12.43
N PRO A 124 -5.77 8.14 13.46
CA PRO A 124 -5.23 9.34 14.08
C PRO A 124 -4.39 10.18 13.11
N ARG A 125 -4.55 11.50 13.16
CA ARG A 125 -3.83 12.43 12.25
C ARG A 125 -2.31 12.25 12.30
N GLN A 126 -1.76 11.95 13.47
CA GLN A 126 -0.32 11.73 13.67
C GLN A 126 0.22 10.49 12.95
N HIS A 127 -0.64 9.56 12.55
CA HIS A 127 -0.25 8.37 11.79
C HIS A 127 -0.35 8.58 10.28
N ILE A 128 -0.77 9.76 9.82
CA ILE A 128 -0.99 10.05 8.40
C ILE A 128 0.01 11.10 7.92
N ALA A 129 0.80 10.74 6.91
CA ALA A 129 1.68 11.64 6.19
C ALA A 129 1.15 11.87 4.77
N ILE A 130 1.07 13.13 4.36
CA ILE A 130 0.75 13.48 2.98
C ILE A 130 2.07 13.45 2.21
N THR A 131 2.17 12.57 1.22
CA THR A 131 3.25 12.56 0.23
C THR A 131 2.70 13.23 -1.03
N GLU A 132 3.03 14.50 -1.23
CA GLU A 132 2.76 15.14 -2.52
C GLU A 132 3.49 14.33 -3.58
N ASN A 133 2.75 13.81 -4.57
CA ASN A 133 3.40 13.16 -5.70
C ASN A 133 4.31 14.19 -6.34
N ALA A 134 5.62 13.91 -6.36
CA ALA A 134 6.54 14.70 -7.16
C ALA A 134 5.96 14.74 -8.58
N PRO A 135 5.64 15.92 -9.13
CA PRO A 135 5.29 16.01 -10.55
C PRO A 135 6.43 15.36 -11.33
N SER A 136 6.09 14.49 -12.28
CA SER A 136 7.07 13.77 -13.10
C SER A 136 8.14 14.76 -13.59
N LEU A 137 9.36 14.63 -13.07
CA LEU A 137 10.51 15.52 -13.35
C LEU A 137 10.99 15.45 -14.81
N CYS A 138 10.25 14.79 -15.70
CA CYS A 138 10.42 14.92 -17.14
C CYS A 138 9.85 16.29 -17.60
N GLY A 139 10.50 17.39 -17.19
CA GLY A 139 10.31 18.71 -17.82
C GLY A 139 10.19 19.95 -16.92
N ALA A 140 10.49 19.92 -15.62
CA ALA A 140 10.38 21.15 -14.80
C ALA A 140 11.47 21.30 -13.76
N GLU A 141 12.39 22.24 -14.00
CA GLU A 141 13.21 22.87 -12.98
C GLU A 141 12.32 23.74 -12.07
N GLY A 142 12.28 23.43 -10.78
CA GLY A 142 11.53 24.21 -9.79
C GLY A 142 11.94 23.86 -8.36
N PRO A 143 11.95 24.83 -7.41
CA PRO A 143 12.73 24.71 -6.18
C PRO A 143 12.08 23.76 -5.17
N ALA A 144 12.90 22.87 -4.63
CA ALA A 144 12.57 21.97 -3.54
C ALA A 144 12.00 22.72 -2.34
N ARG A 145 10.82 22.31 -1.84
CA ARG A 145 10.28 22.79 -0.55
C ARG A 145 9.90 21.64 0.37
N ASN A 146 10.39 21.78 1.60
CA ASN A 146 9.97 21.15 2.85
C ASN A 146 9.79 19.63 2.86
N THR A 147 10.92 18.93 3.06
CA THR A 147 10.93 17.63 3.72
C THR A 147 10.76 17.81 5.24
N PRO A 148 9.84 17.09 5.90
CA PRO A 148 9.76 17.07 7.35
C PRO A 148 11.01 16.42 7.96
N LYS A 149 11.62 17.10 8.93
CA LYS A 149 12.78 16.63 9.70
C LYS A 149 12.34 15.56 10.71
N SER A 150 12.62 14.31 10.37
CA SER A 150 12.54 13.11 11.23
C SER A 150 11.13 12.65 11.65
N TRP A 151 10.87 11.36 11.44
CA TRP A 151 9.68 10.66 11.92
C TRP A 151 10.07 9.82 13.13
N ARG A 152 9.36 9.98 14.25
CA ARG A 152 9.43 9.06 15.38
C ARG A 152 8.04 8.48 15.59
N PHE A 153 7.87 7.21 15.27
CA PHE A 153 6.67 6.47 15.66
C PHE A 153 6.83 6.13 17.14
N ALA A 154 5.93 6.63 17.98
CA ALA A 154 5.87 6.16 19.36
C ALA A 154 5.50 4.67 19.34
N PRO A 155 6.18 3.81 20.12
CA PRO A 155 5.70 2.45 20.31
C PRO A 155 4.27 2.55 20.85
N THR A 156 3.33 1.89 20.17
CA THR A 156 1.96 1.79 20.64
C THR A 156 2.01 0.87 21.84
N THR A 157 1.94 1.44 23.04
CA THR A 157 1.60 0.70 24.25
C THR A 157 0.10 0.38 24.16
N ASP A 158 -0.20 -0.86 23.82
CA ASP A 158 -1.51 -1.46 24.12
C ASP A 158 -1.64 -1.69 25.64
#